data_AF-A0A833WFW4-F1
#
_entry.id   AF-A0A833WFW4-F1
#
_cell.length_a   1.000
_cell.length_b   1.000
_cell.length_c   1.000
_cell.angle_alpha   90.00
_cell.angle_beta   90.00
_cell.angle_gamma   90.00
#
_symmetry.space_group_name_H-M   'P 1'
#
loop_
_entity.id
_entity.type
_entity.pdbx_description
1 polymer ?
#
loop_
_entity_poly.entity_id
_entity_poly.type
_entity_poly.pdbx_seq_one_letter_code
_entity_poly.pdbx_strand_id
1 'polypeptide(L)'
;MEAMKNEGNALFQQQRFAEAVHVYTSVLNKLQESGTIDERLETAVRLNRAWARIQMPNGESGEATLAEAEQDCSRVIAKDASCVKAFYRRALARERRGLWKLAMEDALAVKRLEPGNPSIAPLLERLHRHSQEENDLTSRLQQSTISSAAHTNSSSRNALAVEAEDAWEALQAAEVNLRMVYKSSKKSSMARRKPKSSQISKGDILQKTDDVWESLRREEITTVAKAFPRSKKKALT
;
A
#
# COMPACT_ATOMS: atom_id res chain seq x y z
N MET A 1 -5.19 -18.16 27.10
CA MET A 1 -5.17 -17.44 25.80
C MET A 1 -6.10 -18.08 24.77
N GLU A 2 -6.36 -19.39 24.86
CA GLU A 2 -7.34 -20.11 24.01
C GLU A 2 -8.74 -19.48 23.94
N ALA A 3 -9.29 -19.03 25.07
CA ALA A 3 -10.59 -18.38 25.12
C ALA A 3 -10.65 -17.09 24.28
N MET A 4 -9.59 -16.28 24.30
CA MET A 4 -9.50 -15.05 23.50
C MET A 4 -9.38 -15.36 22.01
N LYS A 5 -8.65 -16.42 21.62
CA LYS A 5 -8.65 -16.89 20.22
C LYS A 5 -10.08 -17.25 19.78
N ASN A 6 -10.83 -17.94 20.64
CA ASN A 6 -12.21 -18.33 20.33
C ASN A 6 -13.15 -17.11 20.23
N GLU A 7 -12.95 -16.08 21.05
CA GLU A 7 -13.64 -14.78 20.92
C GLU A 7 -13.34 -14.12 19.56
N GLY A 8 -12.07 -14.08 19.15
CA GLY A 8 -11.68 -13.60 17.83
C GLY A 8 -12.35 -14.41 16.69
N ASN A 9 -12.47 -15.73 16.86
CA ASN A 9 -13.19 -16.58 15.91
C ASN A 9 -14.68 -16.24 15.86
N ALA A 10 -15.32 -15.98 17.00
CA ALA A 10 -16.73 -15.59 17.06
C ALA A 10 -16.98 -14.25 16.37
N LEU A 11 -16.12 -13.25 16.60
CA LEU A 11 -16.17 -11.96 15.89
C LEU A 11 -15.96 -12.14 14.38
N PHE A 12 -15.05 -13.03 13.98
CA PHE A 12 -14.84 -13.36 12.57
C PHE A 12 -16.11 -13.94 11.92
N GLN A 13 -16.82 -14.86 12.59
CA GLN A 13 -18.08 -15.41 12.08
C GLN A 13 -19.19 -14.36 11.97
N GLN A 14 -19.15 -13.32 12.81
CA GLN A 14 -20.06 -12.16 12.74
C GLN A 14 -19.65 -11.14 11.64
N GLN A 15 -18.64 -11.44 10.82
CA GLN A 15 -18.06 -10.53 9.83
C GLN A 15 -17.45 -9.25 10.43
N ARG A 16 -17.19 -9.23 11.74
CA ARG A 16 -16.55 -8.11 12.46
C ARG A 16 -15.03 -8.28 12.39
N PHE A 17 -14.49 -8.18 11.18
CA PHE A 17 -13.10 -8.54 10.89
C PHE A 17 -12.09 -7.65 11.61
N ALA A 18 -12.29 -6.33 11.64
CA ALA A 18 -11.39 -5.40 12.33
C ALA A 18 -11.27 -5.73 13.83
N GLU A 19 -12.39 -6.00 14.49
CA GLU A 19 -12.41 -6.37 15.91
C GLU A 19 -11.79 -7.74 16.15
N ALA A 20 -12.02 -8.71 15.27
CA ALA A 20 -11.33 -9.99 15.32
C ALA A 20 -9.80 -9.81 15.23
N VAL A 21 -9.32 -8.94 14.33
CA VAL A 21 -7.88 -8.61 14.21
C VAL A 21 -7.33 -8.00 15.50
N HIS A 22 -8.08 -7.12 16.15
CA HIS A 22 -7.69 -6.55 17.46
C HIS A 22 -7.53 -7.65 18.50
N VAL A 23 -8.51 -8.54 18.66
CA VAL A 23 -8.46 -9.64 19.64
C VAL A 23 -7.28 -10.57 19.35
N TYR A 24 -7.07 -10.99 18.09
CA TYR A 24 -5.92 -11.83 17.74
C TYR A 24 -4.58 -11.15 18.02
N THR A 25 -4.50 -9.84 17.79
CA THR A 25 -3.29 -9.06 18.10
C THR A 25 -3.02 -9.03 19.59
N SER A 26 -4.05 -8.83 20.42
CA SER A 26 -3.91 -8.93 21.88
C SER A 26 -3.44 -10.30 22.34
N VAL A 27 -3.88 -11.39 21.69
CA VAL A 27 -3.39 -12.74 21.99
C VAL A 27 -1.90 -12.89 21.68
N LEU A 28 -1.44 -12.40 20.52
CA LEU A 28 -0.03 -12.47 20.13
C LEU A 28 0.87 -11.63 21.04
N ASN A 29 0.41 -10.45 21.46
CA ASN A 29 1.15 -9.61 22.40
C ASN A 29 1.29 -10.31 23.76
N LYS A 30 0.21 -10.90 24.29
CA LYS A 30 0.26 -11.67 25.53
C LYS A 30 1.16 -12.90 25.44
N LEU A 31 1.18 -13.59 24.30
CA LEU A 31 2.10 -14.71 24.06
C LEU A 31 3.57 -14.25 24.14
N GLN A 32 3.88 -13.11 23.51
CA GLN A 32 5.21 -12.52 23.53
C GLN A 32 5.62 -12.06 24.93
N GLU A 33 4.73 -11.38 25.65
CA GLU A 33 4.97 -10.88 27.02
C GLU A 33 5.13 -12.02 28.04
N SER A 34 4.35 -13.08 27.88
CA SER A 34 4.38 -14.22 28.79
C SER A 34 5.66 -15.06 28.67
N GLY A 35 6.45 -14.89 27.60
CA GLY A 35 7.62 -15.73 27.30
C GLY A 35 7.28 -17.20 27.01
N THR A 36 6.00 -17.54 26.90
CA THR A 36 5.53 -18.92 26.69
C THR A 36 5.56 -19.25 25.21
N ILE A 37 6.28 -20.31 24.85
CA ILE A 37 6.37 -20.80 23.46
C ILE A 37 5.20 -21.77 23.21
N ASP A 38 4.00 -21.22 22.98
CA ASP A 38 2.87 -21.98 22.45
C ASP A 38 2.78 -21.78 20.93
N GLU A 39 3.62 -22.51 20.20
CA GLU A 39 3.75 -22.39 18.75
C GLU A 39 2.48 -22.77 18.01
N ARG A 40 1.71 -23.73 18.55
CA ARG A 40 0.46 -24.18 17.94
C ARG A 40 -0.59 -23.08 18.02
N LEU A 41 -0.75 -22.47 19.19
CA LEU A 41 -1.65 -21.34 19.36
C LEU A 41 -1.20 -20.12 18.54
N GLU A 42 0.10 -19.79 18.57
CA GLU A 42 0.64 -18.68 17.78
C GLU A 42 0.36 -18.88 16.28
N THR A 43 0.61 -20.07 15.76
CA THR A 43 0.35 -20.44 14.35
C THR A 43 -1.12 -20.27 14.00
N ALA A 44 -2.02 -20.81 14.82
CA ALA A 44 -3.47 -20.71 14.60
C ALA A 44 -3.94 -19.24 14.60
N VAL A 45 -3.46 -18.45 15.57
CA VAL A 45 -3.83 -17.03 15.72
C VAL A 45 -3.30 -16.20 14.54
N ARG A 46 -2.05 -16.39 14.12
CA ARG A 46 -1.48 -15.68 12.95
C ARG A 46 -2.25 -15.99 11.69
N LEU A 47 -2.56 -17.26 11.44
CA LEU A 47 -3.36 -17.66 10.29
C LEU A 47 -4.72 -16.98 10.32
N ASN A 48 -5.44 -17.04 11.45
CA ASN A 48 -6.78 -16.46 11.56
C ASN A 48 -6.77 -14.93 11.45
N ARG A 49 -5.75 -14.26 12.01
CA ARG A 49 -5.56 -12.82 11.86
C ARG A 49 -5.28 -12.42 10.41
N ALA A 50 -4.41 -13.15 9.72
CA ALA A 50 -4.16 -12.92 8.29
C ALA A 50 -5.45 -13.08 7.47
N TRP A 51 -6.26 -14.10 7.77
CA TRP A 51 -7.54 -14.30 7.09
C TRP A 51 -8.54 -13.19 7.37
N ALA A 52 -8.67 -12.75 8.63
CA ALA A 52 -9.50 -11.60 8.98
C ALA A 52 -9.08 -10.35 8.20
N ARG A 53 -7.77 -10.07 8.10
CA ARG A 53 -7.25 -8.94 7.32
C ARG A 53 -7.60 -9.05 5.83
N ILE A 54 -7.48 -10.24 5.23
CA ILE A 54 -7.82 -10.48 3.83
C ILE A 54 -9.33 -10.37 3.57
N GLN A 55 -10.18 -10.66 4.56
CA GLN A 55 -11.63 -10.60 4.39
C GLN A 55 -12.21 -9.19 4.60
N MET A 56 -11.41 -8.23 5.08
CA MET A 56 -11.89 -6.85 5.25
C MET A 56 -12.22 -6.21 3.89
N PRO A 57 -13.32 -5.44 3.81
CA PRO A 57 -13.70 -4.69 2.62
C PRO A 57 -12.56 -3.77 2.15
N ASN A 58 -12.49 -3.48 0.85
CA ASN A 58 -11.44 -2.64 0.27
C ASN A 58 -11.29 -1.25 0.93
N GLY A 59 -12.37 -0.69 1.47
CA GLY A 59 -12.33 0.60 2.17
C GLY A 59 -11.62 0.55 3.53
N GLU A 60 -11.53 -0.62 4.15
CA GLU A 60 -10.91 -0.83 5.47
C GLU A 60 -9.57 -1.56 5.36
N SER A 61 -9.41 -2.42 4.34
CA SER A 61 -8.20 -3.17 4.06
C SER A 61 -7.24 -2.35 3.20
N GLY A 62 -6.45 -1.50 3.84
CA GLY A 62 -5.36 -0.80 3.16
C GLY A 62 -4.20 -1.71 2.76
N GLU A 63 -3.30 -1.18 1.92
CA GLU A 63 -2.06 -1.84 1.50
C GLU A 63 -1.22 -2.34 2.70
N ALA A 64 -1.13 -1.52 3.75
CA ALA A 64 -0.44 -1.87 4.99
C ALA A 64 -1.05 -3.12 5.64
N THR A 65 -2.38 -3.22 5.69
CA THR A 65 -3.06 -4.34 6.32
C THR A 65 -2.85 -5.65 5.56
N LEU A 66 -2.82 -5.59 4.22
CA LEU A 66 -2.50 -6.75 3.39
C LEU A 66 -1.02 -7.17 3.55
N ALA A 67 -0.11 -6.21 3.67
CA ALA A 67 1.30 -6.48 3.96
C ALA A 67 1.49 -7.16 5.33
N GLU A 68 0.74 -6.74 6.34
CA GLU A 68 0.73 -7.41 7.65
C GLU A 68 0.16 -8.83 7.59
N ALA A 69 -0.85 -9.08 6.74
CA ALA A 69 -1.40 -10.42 6.50
C ALA A 69 -0.37 -11.34 5.83
N GLU A 70 0.38 -10.81 4.86
CA GLU A 70 1.51 -11.51 4.24
C GLU A 70 2.61 -11.82 5.27
N GLN A 71 2.91 -10.89 6.18
CA GLN A 71 3.90 -11.10 7.23
C GLN A 71 3.48 -12.21 8.19
N ASP A 72 2.20 -12.25 8.61
CA ASP A 72 1.68 -13.31 9.46
C ASP A 72 1.80 -14.69 8.79
N CYS A 73 1.44 -14.79 7.51
CA CYS A 73 1.57 -16.04 6.76
C CYS A 73 3.04 -16.45 6.60
N SER A 74 3.93 -15.48 6.34
CA SER A 74 5.36 -15.75 6.15
C SER A 74 6.02 -16.25 7.44
N ARG A 75 5.62 -15.74 8.61
CA ARG A 75 6.08 -16.26 9.91
C ARG A 75 5.65 -17.71 10.13
N VAL A 76 4.45 -18.08 9.69
CA VAL A 76 3.97 -19.47 9.77
C VAL A 76 4.73 -20.36 8.80
N ILE A 77 4.94 -19.94 7.55
CA ILE A 77 5.70 -20.70 6.55
C ILE A 77 7.15 -20.93 6.97
N ALA A 78 7.77 -19.93 7.62
CA ALA A 78 9.13 -20.05 8.14
C ALA A 78 9.26 -21.14 9.22
N LYS A 79 8.18 -21.44 9.95
CA LYS A 79 8.12 -22.52 10.94
C LYS A 79 7.66 -23.84 10.33
N ASP A 80 6.65 -23.80 9.47
CA ASP A 80 6.05 -24.94 8.80
C ASP A 80 5.85 -24.67 7.30
N ALA A 81 6.80 -25.13 6.51
CA ALA A 81 6.78 -25.02 5.05
C ALA A 81 5.78 -25.97 4.37
N SER A 82 5.05 -26.80 5.13
CA SER A 82 3.96 -27.64 4.64
C SER A 82 2.58 -27.01 4.85
N CYS A 83 2.50 -25.85 5.52
CA CYS A 83 1.23 -25.21 5.85
C CYS A 83 0.52 -24.61 4.63
N VAL A 84 -0.34 -25.39 3.98
CA VAL A 84 -1.09 -25.01 2.78
C VAL A 84 -1.93 -23.74 3.00
N LYS A 85 -2.57 -23.63 4.17
CA LYS A 85 -3.39 -22.45 4.52
C LYS A 85 -2.57 -21.16 4.54
N ALA A 86 -1.30 -21.22 4.94
CA ALA A 86 -0.42 -20.06 4.97
C ALA A 86 -0.08 -19.60 3.54
N PHE A 87 0.30 -20.53 2.66
CA PHE A 87 0.58 -20.21 1.25
C PHE A 87 -0.66 -19.65 0.54
N TYR A 88 -1.82 -20.29 0.69
CA TYR A 88 -3.05 -19.83 0.06
C TYR A 88 -3.46 -18.42 0.51
N ARG A 89 -3.41 -18.14 1.81
CA ARG A 89 -3.74 -16.82 2.35
C ARG A 89 -2.71 -15.76 1.91
N ARG A 90 -1.42 -16.11 1.88
CA ARG A 90 -0.37 -15.20 1.38
C ARG A 90 -0.56 -14.88 -0.10
N ALA A 91 -0.93 -15.87 -0.93
CA ALA A 91 -1.24 -15.67 -2.34
C ALA A 91 -2.38 -14.67 -2.53
N LEU A 92 -3.48 -14.80 -1.78
CA LEU A 92 -4.61 -13.87 -1.84
C LEU A 92 -4.25 -12.46 -1.38
N ALA A 93 -3.44 -12.33 -0.32
CA ALA A 93 -2.95 -11.02 0.12
C ALA A 93 -2.11 -10.35 -0.98
N ARG A 94 -1.16 -11.10 -1.58
CA ARG A 94 -0.32 -10.62 -2.67
C ARG A 94 -1.10 -10.30 -3.95
N GLU A 95 -2.12 -11.10 -4.27
CA GLU A 95 -3.07 -10.82 -5.37
C GLU A 95 -3.73 -9.46 -5.17
N ARG A 96 -4.28 -9.18 -3.97
CA ARG A 96 -4.93 -7.88 -3.67
C ARG A 96 -3.96 -6.70 -3.71
N ARG A 97 -2.68 -6.93 -3.45
CA ARG A 97 -1.60 -5.92 -3.53
C ARG A 97 -1.05 -5.72 -4.95
N GLY A 98 -1.52 -6.49 -5.93
CA GLY A 98 -1.01 -6.47 -7.31
C GLY A 98 0.36 -7.13 -7.48
N LEU A 99 0.81 -7.94 -6.51
CA LEU A 99 2.09 -8.65 -6.55
C LEU A 99 1.94 -10.00 -7.25
N TRP A 100 1.57 -9.97 -8.54
CA TRP A 100 1.12 -11.15 -9.30
C TRP A 100 2.13 -12.30 -9.34
N LYS A 101 3.42 -11.98 -9.55
CA LYS A 101 4.49 -12.97 -9.62
C LYS A 101 4.67 -13.70 -8.29
N LEU A 102 4.69 -12.96 -7.19
CA LEU A 102 4.83 -13.54 -5.84
C LEU A 102 3.57 -14.33 -5.43
N ALA A 103 2.38 -13.87 -5.84
CA ALA A 103 1.14 -14.61 -5.64
C ALA A 103 1.14 -15.93 -6.43
N MET A 104 1.71 -15.94 -7.65
CA MET A 104 1.84 -17.13 -8.49
C MET A 104 2.73 -18.20 -7.83
N GLU A 105 3.88 -17.80 -7.27
CA GLU A 105 4.78 -18.69 -6.55
C GLU A 105 4.07 -19.40 -5.38
N ASP A 106 3.30 -18.63 -4.59
CA ASP A 106 2.52 -19.18 -3.49
C ASP A 106 1.41 -20.12 -3.99
N ALA A 107 0.71 -19.75 -5.06
CA ALA A 107 -0.34 -20.58 -5.62
C ALA A 107 0.20 -21.91 -6.18
N LEU A 108 1.38 -21.89 -6.81
CA LEU A 108 2.06 -23.11 -7.26
C LEU A 108 2.53 -23.97 -6.10
N ALA A 109 2.95 -23.36 -4.98
CA ALA A 109 3.27 -24.10 -3.75
C ALA A 109 2.04 -24.81 -3.18
N VAL A 110 0.88 -24.15 -3.13
CA VAL A 110 -0.41 -24.79 -2.75
C VAL A 110 -0.72 -25.96 -3.67
N LYS A 111 -0.63 -25.77 -5.00
CA LYS A 111 -0.92 -26.84 -5.97
C LYS A 111 0.00 -28.05 -5.81
N ARG A 112 1.27 -27.84 -5.45
CA ARG A 112 2.23 -28.92 -5.19
C ARG A 112 1.92 -29.67 -3.90
N LEU A 113 1.53 -28.95 -2.84
CA LEU A 113 1.22 -29.54 -1.53
C LEU A 113 -0.15 -30.24 -1.51
N GLU A 114 -1.16 -29.64 -2.16
CA GLU A 114 -2.52 -30.17 -2.28
C GLU A 114 -3.02 -30.06 -3.74
N PRO A 115 -2.69 -31.03 -4.61
CA PRO A 115 -3.11 -31.01 -6.02
C PRO A 115 -4.63 -31.05 -6.22
N GLY A 116 -5.37 -31.61 -5.25
CA GLY A 116 -6.83 -31.73 -5.28
C GLY A 116 -7.59 -30.52 -4.71
N ASN A 117 -6.92 -29.43 -4.35
CA ASN A 117 -7.57 -28.26 -3.76
C ASN A 117 -8.40 -27.50 -4.81
N PRO A 118 -9.75 -27.44 -4.69
CA PRO A 118 -10.60 -26.81 -5.71
C PRO A 118 -10.42 -25.29 -5.80
N SER A 119 -9.90 -24.66 -4.75
CA SER A 119 -9.70 -23.21 -4.69
C SER A 119 -8.48 -22.75 -5.50
N ILE A 120 -7.56 -23.65 -5.86
CA ILE A 120 -6.29 -23.26 -6.46
C ILE A 120 -6.38 -22.99 -7.97
N ALA A 121 -7.19 -23.76 -8.69
CA ALA A 121 -7.41 -23.60 -10.12
C ALA A 121 -7.92 -22.18 -10.48
N PRO A 122 -9.01 -21.67 -9.86
CA PRO A 122 -9.50 -20.32 -10.18
C PRO A 122 -8.52 -19.23 -9.75
N LEU A 123 -7.75 -19.43 -8.69
CA LEU A 123 -6.71 -18.47 -8.28
C LEU A 123 -5.60 -18.40 -9.32
N LEU A 124 -5.08 -19.55 -9.78
CA LEU A 124 -4.05 -19.59 -10.81
C LEU A 124 -4.54 -18.93 -12.10
N GLU A 125 -5.76 -19.19 -12.53
CA GLU A 125 -6.35 -18.58 -13.72
C GLU A 125 -6.37 -17.04 -13.63
N ARG A 126 -6.86 -16.48 -12.52
CA ARG A 126 -6.87 -15.02 -12.29
C ARG A 126 -5.46 -14.43 -12.32
N LEU A 127 -4.49 -15.11 -11.70
CA LEU A 127 -3.10 -14.66 -11.65
C LEU A 127 -2.42 -14.70 -13.03
N HIS A 128 -2.69 -15.72 -13.85
CA HIS A 128 -2.18 -15.79 -15.22
C HIS A 128 -2.71 -14.64 -16.07
N ARG A 129 -4.01 -14.35 -15.97
CA ARG A 129 -4.63 -13.24 -16.68
C ARG A 129 -3.98 -11.90 -16.31
N HIS A 130 -3.81 -11.61 -15.02
CA HIS A 130 -3.17 -10.37 -14.58
C HIS A 130 -1.70 -10.28 -15.00
N SER A 131 -0.95 -11.39 -14.98
CA SER A 131 0.43 -11.39 -15.45
C SER A 131 0.55 -11.15 -16.96
N GLN A 132 -0.40 -11.67 -17.75
CA GLN A 132 -0.46 -11.39 -19.20
C GLN A 132 -0.81 -9.93 -19.48
N GLU A 133 -1.79 -9.37 -18.77
CA GLU A 133 -2.15 -7.95 -18.87
C GLU A 133 -0.94 -7.04 -18.55
N GLU A 134 -0.18 -7.34 -17.50
CA GLU A 134 1.02 -6.59 -17.13
C GLU A 134 2.12 -6.67 -18.22
N ASN A 135 2.33 -7.86 -18.79
CA ASN A 135 3.32 -8.07 -19.85
C ASN A 135 2.93 -7.37 -21.17
N ASP A 136 1.66 -7.43 -21.55
CA ASP A 136 1.13 -6.72 -22.74
C ASP A 136 1.26 -5.21 -22.56
N LEU A 137 0.88 -4.68 -21.39
CA LEU A 137 1.03 -3.26 -21.09
C LEU A 137 2.50 -2.81 -21.17
N THR A 138 3.41 -3.60 -20.61
CA THR A 138 4.85 -3.34 -20.68
C THR A 138 5.37 -3.36 -22.12
N SER A 139 4.93 -4.34 -22.92
CA SER A 139 5.31 -4.46 -24.34
C SER A 139 4.83 -3.27 -25.17
N ARG A 140 3.59 -2.81 -24.94
CA ARG A 140 3.02 -1.63 -25.60
C ARG A 140 3.76 -0.34 -25.23
N LEU A 141 4.12 -0.17 -23.95
CA LEU A 141 4.92 0.97 -23.50
C LEU A 141 6.29 0.99 -24.18
N GLN A 142 6.95 -0.17 -24.30
CA GLN A 142 8.23 -0.29 -25.01
C GLN A 142 8.11 -0.02 -26.52
N GLN A 143 7.04 -0.47 -27.19
CA GLN A 143 6.83 -0.17 -28.61
C GLN A 143 6.54 1.32 -28.88
N SER A 144 5.85 1.98 -27.96
CA SER A 144 5.58 3.43 -28.02
C SER A 144 6.87 4.25 -27.88
N THR A 145 7.77 3.87 -26.95
CA THR A 145 9.06 4.56 -26.78
C THR A 145 9.98 4.37 -27.97
N ILE A 146 10.03 3.18 -28.58
CA ILE A 146 10.84 2.91 -29.78
C ILE A 146 10.31 3.67 -31.01
N SER A 147 8.98 3.74 -31.18
CA SER A 147 8.37 4.49 -32.29
C SER A 147 8.60 6.00 -32.18
N SER A 148 8.53 6.56 -30.95
CA SER A 148 8.86 7.96 -30.67
C SER A 148 10.35 8.26 -30.93
N ALA A 149 11.22 7.33 -30.53
CA ALA A 149 12.64 7.39 -30.79
C ALA A 149 12.95 7.42 -32.30
N ALA A 150 12.35 6.54 -33.10
CA ALA A 150 12.64 6.44 -34.53
C ALA A 150 12.33 7.71 -35.36
N HIS A 151 11.47 8.62 -34.86
CA HIS A 151 11.05 9.83 -35.56
C HIS A 151 11.81 11.10 -35.14
N THR A 152 12.82 11.01 -34.28
CA THR A 152 13.64 12.17 -33.86
C THR A 152 15.02 12.11 -34.53
N ASN A 153 15.31 13.10 -35.39
CA ASN A 153 16.61 13.27 -36.02
C ASN A 153 17.73 13.31 -34.96
N SER A 154 18.87 12.68 -35.26
CA SER A 154 20.03 12.54 -34.36
C SER A 154 20.50 13.85 -33.72
N SER A 155 20.32 14.98 -34.39
CA SER A 155 20.68 16.31 -33.88
C SER A 155 19.73 16.83 -32.79
N SER A 156 18.42 16.54 -32.87
CA SER A 156 17.45 16.92 -31.82
C SER A 156 17.59 16.07 -30.57
N ARG A 157 18.01 14.81 -30.71
CA ARG A 157 18.26 13.90 -29.57
C ARG A 157 19.43 14.37 -28.72
N ASN A 158 20.51 14.85 -29.34
CA ASN A 158 21.65 15.40 -28.61
C ASN A 158 21.30 16.70 -27.89
N ALA A 159 20.47 17.57 -28.48
CA ALA A 159 20.05 18.82 -27.84
C ALA A 159 19.16 18.59 -26.60
N LEU A 160 18.18 17.68 -26.69
CA LEU A 160 17.29 17.36 -25.57
C LEU A 160 18.02 16.60 -24.44
N ALA A 161 19.01 15.77 -24.78
CA ALA A 161 19.83 15.10 -23.79
C ALA A 161 20.72 16.09 -23.02
N VAL A 162 21.27 17.10 -23.70
CA VAL A 162 22.05 18.17 -23.07
C VAL A 162 21.16 19.05 -22.19
N GLU A 163 19.97 19.45 -22.66
CA GLU A 163 19.01 20.21 -21.83
C GLU A 163 18.54 19.42 -20.60
N ALA A 164 18.37 18.10 -20.72
CA ALA A 164 18.00 17.25 -19.59
C ALA A 164 19.13 17.15 -18.55
N GLU A 165 20.39 17.06 -19.00
CA GLU A 165 21.55 17.01 -18.11
C GLU A 165 21.76 18.36 -17.40
N ASP A 166 21.64 19.48 -18.12
CA ASP A 166 21.70 20.84 -17.57
C ASP A 166 20.57 21.06 -16.53
N ALA A 167 19.35 20.58 -16.80
CA ALA A 167 18.24 20.66 -15.87
C ALA A 167 18.46 19.81 -14.60
N TRP A 168 19.11 18.65 -14.74
CA TRP A 168 19.45 17.77 -13.62
C TRP A 168 20.55 18.36 -12.73
N GLU A 169 21.60 18.93 -13.34
CA GLU A 169 22.65 19.65 -12.60
C GLU A 169 22.08 20.89 -11.88
N ALA A 170 21.18 21.64 -12.51
CA ALA A 170 20.50 22.77 -11.88
C ALA A 170 19.67 22.36 -10.66
N LEU A 171 18.97 21.21 -10.73
CA LEU A 171 18.22 20.65 -9.60
C LEU A 171 19.14 20.26 -8.45
N GLN A 172 20.27 19.59 -8.73
CA GLN A 172 21.25 19.25 -7.69
C GLN A 172 21.86 20.50 -7.04
N ALA A 173 22.18 21.53 -7.84
CA ALA A 173 22.68 22.79 -7.33
C ALA A 173 21.65 23.50 -6.43
N ALA A 174 20.37 23.49 -6.82
CA ALA A 174 19.29 24.01 -6.00
C ALA A 174 19.13 23.25 -4.68
N GLU A 175 19.27 21.92 -4.69
CA GLU A 175 19.22 21.09 -3.49
C GLU A 175 20.40 21.37 -2.54
N VAL A 176 21.61 21.51 -3.08
CA VAL A 176 22.79 21.92 -2.30
C VAL A 176 22.60 23.31 -1.70
N ASN A 177 22.06 24.25 -2.46
CA ASN A 177 21.80 25.61 -2.01
C ASN A 177 20.73 25.63 -0.89
N LEU A 178 19.63 24.88 -1.06
CA LEU A 178 18.62 24.68 -0.02
C LEU A 178 19.24 24.11 1.27
N ARG A 179 20.13 23.12 1.12
CA ARG A 179 20.84 22.50 2.24
C ARG A 179 21.80 23.46 2.94
N MET A 180 22.43 24.38 2.21
CA MET A 180 23.29 25.45 2.75
C MET A 180 22.48 26.51 3.50
N VAL A 181 21.36 26.96 2.93
CA VAL A 181 20.41 27.89 3.57
C VAL A 181 19.87 27.29 4.88
N TYR A 182 19.51 26.00 4.85
CA TYR A 182 19.01 25.29 6.03
C TYR A 182 20.08 25.11 7.12
N LYS A 183 21.35 24.85 6.76
CA LYS A 183 22.47 24.79 7.71
C LYS A 183 22.87 26.15 8.27
N SER A 184 22.74 27.22 7.48
CA SER A 184 23.02 28.60 7.92
C SER A 184 21.98 29.12 8.92
N SER A 185 20.72 28.73 8.76
CA SER A 185 19.63 29.06 9.69
C SER A 185 19.84 28.50 11.10
N LYS A 186 20.51 27.34 11.26
CA LYS A 186 20.88 26.79 12.59
C LYS A 186 22.03 27.50 13.30
N LYS A 187 22.79 28.38 12.63
CA LYS A 187 23.92 29.13 13.25
C LYS A 187 23.57 30.56 13.65
N SER A 188 22.40 31.08 13.26
CA SER A 188 21.92 32.40 13.68
C SER A 188 20.72 32.27 14.63
N SER A 189 20.97 31.85 15.86
CA SER A 189 20.05 32.10 16.98
C SER A 189 20.84 32.37 18.26
N MET A 190 21.54 33.50 18.30
CA MET A 190 21.94 34.11 19.56
C MET A 190 21.33 35.51 19.66
N ALA A 191 20.47 35.66 20.66
CA ALA A 191 19.99 36.88 21.31
C ALA A 191 19.23 37.94 20.47
N ARG A 192 17.90 38.02 20.66
CA ARG A 192 17.25 39.28 21.11
C ARG A 192 15.77 39.12 21.55
N ARG A 193 15.56 39.53 22.81
CA ARG A 193 14.43 40.26 23.44
C ARG A 193 12.98 40.06 22.95
N LYS A 194 12.14 39.60 23.88
CA LYS A 194 10.66 39.56 23.82
C LYS A 194 10.04 40.96 23.71
N PRO A 195 9.05 41.17 22.82
CA PRO A 195 7.92 42.05 23.07
C PRO A 195 6.68 41.24 23.50
N LYS A 196 5.86 41.84 24.35
CA LYS A 196 4.53 41.34 24.74
C LYS A 196 3.51 41.68 23.64
N SER A 197 2.79 40.70 23.09
CA SER A 197 1.44 40.90 22.56
C SER A 197 0.68 39.56 22.39
N SER A 198 -0.59 39.59 22.81
CA SER A 198 -1.74 38.71 22.54
C SER A 198 -1.50 37.23 22.23
N GLN A 199 -1.94 36.36 23.16
CA GLN A 199 -2.10 34.93 22.92
C GLN A 199 -3.11 34.68 21.78
N ILE A 200 -2.62 34.26 20.62
CA ILE A 200 -3.43 33.56 19.61
C ILE A 200 -3.38 32.09 19.99
N SER A 201 -4.54 31.49 20.22
CA SER A 201 -4.63 30.10 20.68
C SER A 201 -4.24 29.15 19.55
N LYS A 202 -3.66 27.99 19.88
CA LYS A 202 -3.33 26.94 18.88
C LYS A 202 -4.56 26.48 18.08
N GLY A 203 -5.78 26.68 18.60
CA GLY A 203 -7.03 26.37 17.91
C GLY A 203 -7.28 27.28 16.69
N ASP A 204 -6.92 28.57 16.78
CA ASP A 204 -7.14 29.54 15.71
C ASP A 204 -6.21 29.30 14.51
N ILE A 205 -5.02 28.74 14.76
CA ILE A 205 -4.08 28.36 13.71
C ILE A 205 -4.57 27.09 12.99
N LEU A 206 -5.11 26.13 13.74
CA LEU A 206 -5.62 24.87 13.19
C LEU A 206 -6.86 25.09 12.30
N GLN A 207 -7.78 25.97 12.73
CA GLN A 207 -8.94 26.35 11.91
C GLN A 207 -8.54 27.07 10.62
N LYS A 208 -7.59 28.01 10.69
CA LYS A 208 -7.09 28.70 9.50
C LYS A 208 -6.40 27.75 8.52
N THR A 209 -5.72 26.72 9.02
CA THR A 209 -5.15 25.69 8.14
C THR A 209 -6.23 24.82 7.51
N ASP A 210 -7.27 24.44 8.26
CA ASP A 210 -8.37 23.63 7.73
C ASP A 210 -9.18 24.37 6.66
N ASP A 211 -9.46 25.65 6.86
CA ASP A 211 -10.17 26.50 5.88
C ASP A 211 -9.43 26.62 4.54
N VAL A 212 -8.08 26.66 4.59
CA VAL A 212 -7.23 26.69 3.39
C VAL A 212 -7.29 25.35 2.66
N TRP A 213 -7.22 24.23 3.38
CA TRP A 213 -7.31 22.88 2.79
C TRP A 213 -8.70 22.56 2.23
N GLU A 214 -9.78 23.08 2.84
CA GLU A 214 -11.13 22.96 2.28
C GLU A 214 -11.32 23.80 1.02
N SER A 215 -10.74 25.00 0.97
CA SER A 215 -10.80 25.85 -0.21
C SER A 215 -10.06 25.23 -1.39
N LEU A 216 -8.88 24.63 -1.15
CA LEU A 216 -8.13 23.88 -2.16
C LEU A 216 -8.91 22.67 -2.67
N ARG A 217 -9.56 21.90 -1.80
CA ARG A 217 -10.42 20.76 -2.20
C ARG A 217 -11.63 21.19 -3.02
N ARG A 218 -12.25 22.33 -2.68
CA ARG A 218 -13.35 22.90 -3.48
C ARG A 218 -12.88 23.31 -4.88
N GLU A 219 -11.70 23.90 -4.98
CA GLU A 219 -11.11 24.31 -6.26
C GLU A 219 -10.69 23.11 -7.13
N GLU A 220 -10.23 22.02 -6.52
CA GLU A 220 -9.93 20.76 -7.22
C GLU A 220 -11.21 20.11 -7.76
N ILE A 221 -12.28 20.04 -6.95
CA ILE A 221 -13.58 19.49 -7.37
C ILE A 221 -14.18 20.30 -8.52
N THR A 222 -14.11 21.63 -8.48
CA THR A 222 -14.65 22.48 -9.57
C THR A 222 -13.81 22.36 -10.83
N THR A 223 -12.49 22.26 -10.71
CA THR A 223 -11.58 22.06 -11.86
C THR A 223 -11.84 20.70 -12.53
N VAL A 224 -12.01 19.63 -11.76
CA VAL A 224 -12.35 18.29 -12.26
C VAL A 224 -13.74 18.27 -12.92
N ALA A 225 -14.74 18.92 -12.32
CA ALA A 225 -16.08 19.01 -12.90
C ALA A 225 -16.11 19.82 -14.21
N LYS A 226 -15.24 20.83 -14.34
CA LYS A 226 -15.08 21.64 -15.56
C LYS A 226 -14.33 20.89 -16.67
N ALA A 227 -13.37 20.06 -16.30
CA ALA A 227 -12.61 19.23 -17.24
C ALA A 227 -13.41 18.02 -17.77
N PHE A 228 -14.36 17.48 -16.99
CA PHE A 228 -15.15 16.30 -17.34
C PHE A 228 -16.65 16.51 -17.13
N PRO A 229 -17.33 17.29 -18.01
CA PRO A 229 -18.79 17.43 -17.94
C PRO A 229 -19.45 16.08 -18.22
N ARG A 230 -20.19 15.54 -17.24
CA ARG A 230 -20.96 14.30 -17.38
C ARG A 230 -21.97 14.44 -18.53
N SER A 231 -21.75 13.70 -19.61
CA SER A 231 -22.70 13.57 -20.72
C SER A 231 -23.97 12.87 -20.24
N LYS A 232 -25.09 13.61 -20.18
CA LYS A 232 -26.42 13.03 -19.92
C LYS A 232 -26.81 12.18 -21.14
N LYS A 233 -26.80 10.85 -20.98
CA LYS A 233 -27.51 9.94 -21.90
C LYS A 233 -28.99 10.32 -21.89
N LYS A 234 -29.51 10.74 -23.05
CA LYS A 234 -30.94 10.83 -23.33
C LYS A 234 -31.54 9.43 -23.16
N ALA A 235 -32.48 9.28 -22.23
CA ALA A 235 -33.40 8.16 -22.21
C ALA A 235 -34.44 8.39 -23.32
N LEU A 236 -34.53 7.42 -24.24
CA LEU A 236 -35.65 7.25 -25.16
C LEU A 236 -36.84 6.74 -24.35
N THR A 237 -37.94 7.50 -24.36
CA THR A 237 -39.33 7.04 -24.53
C THR A 237 -40.21 8.29 -24.66
#